data_AF-A0A525I926-F1
#
_entry.id   AF-A0A525I926-F1
#
_cell.length_a   1.000
_cell.length_b   1.000
_cell.length_c   1.000
_cell.angle_alpha   90.00
_cell.angle_beta   90.00
_cell.angle_gamma   90.00
#
_symmetry.space_group_name_H-M   'P 1'
#
loop_
_entity.id
_entity.type
_entity.pdbx_description
1 polymer ?
#
loop_
_entity_poly.entity_id
_entity_poly.type
_entity_poly.pdbx_seq_one_letter_code
_entity_poly.pdbx_strand_id
1 'polypeptide(L)' 'MSEPAPSPDTDCYEQACDQAIAMCDGNLRSTIKALIMANEYLEIELRELQAAAAERAPARRRTRGDAA' A
#
# COMPACT_ATOMS: atom_id res chain seq x y z
N MET A 1 12.95 30.15 -4.49
CA MET A 1 12.75 28.70 -4.44
C MET A 1 11.44 28.43 -5.15
N SER A 2 11.45 27.88 -6.36
CA SER A 2 10.21 27.50 -7.05
C SER A 2 9.76 26.17 -6.50
N GLU A 3 8.62 26.16 -5.81
CA GLU A 3 7.94 24.92 -5.43
C GLU A 3 7.51 24.20 -6.72
N PRO A 4 7.80 22.90 -6.89
CA PRO A 4 7.28 22.15 -8.01
C PRO A 4 5.75 22.14 -7.93
N ALA A 5 5.07 22.40 -9.06
CA ALA A 5 3.62 22.38 -9.12
C ALA A 5 3.07 21.04 -8.59
N PRO A 6 1.96 21.04 -7.84
CA PRO A 6 1.38 19.82 -7.30
C PRO A 6 1.10 18.84 -8.45
N SER A 7 1.63 17.63 -8.31
CA SER A 7 1.29 16.51 -9.20
C SER A 7 -0.16 16.08 -8.95
N PRO A 8 -0.88 15.57 -9.95
CA PRO A 8 -2.28 15.13 -9.79
C PRO A 8 -2.47 14.07 -8.70
N ASP A 9 -1.43 13.29 -8.42
CA ASP A 9 -1.43 12.33 -7.31
C ASP A 9 -1.45 13.03 -5.95
N THR A 10 -0.79 14.18 -5.80
CA THR A 10 -0.83 14.97 -4.56
C THR A 10 -2.25 15.46 -4.29
N ASP A 11 -2.94 15.95 -5.32
CA ASP A 11 -4.31 16.47 -5.20
C ASP A 11 -5.32 15.37 -4.81
N CYS A 12 -5.08 14.11 -5.21
CA CYS A 12 -5.96 13.00 -4.83
C CYS A 12 -5.73 12.58 -3.37
N TYR A 13 -4.49 12.63 -2.89
CA TYR A 13 -4.19 12.35 -1.48
C TYR A 13 -4.70 13.44 -0.55
N GLU A 14 -4.60 14.72 -0.92
CA GLU A 14 -5.16 15.82 -0.11
C GLU A 14 -6.69 15.66 0.05
N GLN A 15 -7.42 15.36 -1.04
CA GLN A 15 -8.86 15.10 -0.97
C GLN A 15 -9.20 13.88 -0.11
N ALA A 16 -8.41 12.81 -0.20
CA ALA A 16 -8.60 11.62 0.63
C ALA A 16 -8.34 11.91 2.12
N CYS A 17 -7.33 12.75 2.42
CA CYS A 17 -7.04 13.24 3.77
C CYS A 17 -8.22 14.04 4.32
N ASP A 18 -8.72 15.01 3.56
CA ASP A 18 -9.89 15.81 3.96
C ASP A 18 -11.11 14.93 4.27
N GLN A 19 -11.35 13.93 3.43
CA GLN A 19 -12.44 12.97 3.64
C GLN A 19 -12.23 12.14 4.93
N ALA A 20 -11.02 11.64 5.18
CA ALA A 20 -10.72 10.85 6.37
C ALA A 20 -10.82 11.68 7.67
N ILE A 21 -10.45 12.96 7.60
CA ILE A 21 -10.61 13.91 8.71
C ILE A 21 -12.09 14.17 8.96
N ALA A 22 -12.89 14.42 7.91
CA ALA A 22 -14.32 14.63 8.03
C ALA A 22 -15.06 13.41 8.61
N MET A 23 -14.66 12.19 8.24
CA MET A 23 -15.21 10.94 8.80
C MET A 23 -14.90 10.73 10.28
N CYS A 24 -13.87 11.40 10.80
CA CYS A 24 -13.48 11.34 12.21
C CYS A 24 -13.90 12.59 12.99
N ASP A 25 -14.91 13.33 12.52
CA ASP A 25 -15.41 14.57 13.12
C ASP A 25 -14.31 15.63 13.34
N GLY A 26 -13.33 15.69 12.44
CA GLY A 26 -12.19 16.62 12.54
C GLY A 26 -11.12 16.20 13.55
N ASN A 27 -11.24 15.04 14.20
CA ASN A 27 -10.26 14.58 15.19
C ASN A 27 -9.04 13.94 14.51
N LEU A 28 -8.01 14.76 14.29
CA LEU A 28 -6.75 14.33 13.67
C LEU A 28 -6.09 13.14 14.37
N ARG A 29 -6.16 13.05 15.70
CA ARG A 29 -5.56 11.93 16.44
C ARG A 29 -6.30 10.63 16.15
N SER A 30 -7.63 10.66 16.08
CA SER A 30 -8.45 9.51 15.69
C SER A 30 -8.22 9.15 14.21
N THR A 31 -8.15 10.13 13.31
CA THR A 31 -7.87 9.92 11.88
C THR A 31 -6.51 9.23 11.69
N ILE A 32 -5.45 9.76 12.28
CA ILE A 32 -4.10 9.18 12.18
C ILE A 32 -4.08 7.75 12.72
N LYS A 33 -4.74 7.51 13.87
CA LYS A 33 -4.83 6.17 14.45
C LYS A 33 -5.56 5.20 13.50
N ALA A 34 -6.67 5.61 12.90
CA ALA A 34 -7.42 4.80 11.95
C ALA A 34 -6.58 4.47 10.70
N LEU A 35 -5.86 5.45 10.15
CA LEU A 35 -4.99 5.26 8.98
C LEU A 35 -3.82 4.30 9.28
N ILE A 36 -3.20 4.41 10.46
CA ILE A 36 -2.14 3.47 10.88
C ILE A 36 -2.69 2.05 10.99
N MET A 37 -3.85 1.87 11.64
CA MET A 37 -4.49 0.57 11.79
C MET A 37 -4.88 -0.04 10.43
N ALA A 38 -5.44 0.76 9.53
CA ALA A 38 -5.79 0.32 8.18
C ALA A 38 -4.55 -0.10 7.39
N ASN A 39 -3.45 0.66 7.51
CA ASN A 39 -2.19 0.32 6.84
C ASN A 39 -1.62 -1.00 7.37
N GLU A 40 -1.52 -1.18 8.69
CA GLU A 40 -1.06 -2.43 9.31
C GLU A 40 -1.88 -3.64 8.83
N TYR A 41 -3.21 -3.49 8.77
CA TYR A 41 -4.12 -4.52 8.27
C TYR A 41 -3.84 -4.87 6.79
N LEU A 42 -3.71 -3.88 5.93
CA LEU A 42 -3.41 -4.08 4.50
C LEU A 42 -2.04 -4.74 4.29
N GLU A 43 -1.04 -4.38 5.09
CA GLU A 43 0.28 -5.02 5.05
C GLU A 43 0.21 -6.50 5.45
N ILE A 44 -0.64 -6.85 6.42
CA ILE A 44 -0.89 -8.26 6.81
C ILE A 44 -1.52 -9.01 5.64
N GLU A 45 -2.62 -8.51 5.08
CA GLU A 45 -3.30 -9.15 3.94
C GLU A 45 -2.34 -9.31 2.74
N LEU A 46 -1.52 -8.30 2.46
CA LEU A 46 -0.55 -8.36 1.38
C LEU A 46 0.48 -9.48 1.61
N ARG A 47 0.98 -9.63 2.84
CA ARG A 47 1.93 -10.72 3.18
C ARG A 47 1.29 -12.09 3.00
N GLU A 48 0.04 -12.26 3.44
CA GLU A 48 -0.70 -13.52 3.29
C GLU A 48 -0.93 -13.86 1.81
N LEU A 49 -1.34 -12.88 1.00
CA LEU A 49 -1.52 -13.05 -0.44
C LEU A 49 -0.20 -13.40 -1.14
N GLN A 50 0.90 -12.75 -0.78
CA GLN A 50 2.23 -13.04 -1.32
C GLN A 50 2.70 -14.46 -0.96
N ALA A 51 2.47 -14.91 0.27
CA ALA A 51 2.78 -16.27 0.69
C ALA A 51 1.97 -17.31 -0.12
N ALA A 52 0.65 -17.10 -0.24
CA ALA A 52 -0.22 -17.98 -1.02
C ALA A 52 0.14 -17.98 -2.52
N ALA A 53 0.58 -16.85 -3.07
CA ALA A 53 1.07 -16.77 -4.45
C ALA A 53 2.39 -17.52 -4.63
N ALA A 54 3.31 -17.46 -3.66
CA ALA A 54 4.57 -18.19 -3.69
C ALA A 54 4.37 -19.72 -3.61
N GLU A 55 3.42 -20.20 -2.82
CA GLU A 55 3.05 -21.62 -2.75
C GLU A 55 2.48 -22.15 -4.07
N ARG A 56 1.76 -21.29 -4.81
CA ARG A 56 1.17 -21.61 -6.11
C ARG A 56 2.13 -21.43 -7.29
N ALA A 57 3.32 -20.86 -7.07
CA ALA A 57 4.30 -20.72 -8.12
C ALA A 57 4.82 -22.12 -8.51
N PRO A 58 4.68 -22.56 -9.79
CA PRO A 58 5.25 -23.83 -10.20
C PRO A 58 6.75 -23.75 -9.97
N ALA A 59 7.31 -24.74 -9.26
CA ALA A 59 8.75 -24.86 -9.06
C ALA A 59 9.40 -24.72 -10.44
N ARG A 60 10.06 -23.57 -10.69
CA ARG A 60 10.75 -23.31 -11.97
C ARG A 60 11.60 -24.54 -12.20
N ARG A 61 11.19 -25.34 -13.19
CA ARG A 61 11.84 -26.59 -13.53
C ARG A 61 13.29 -26.22 -13.75
N ARG A 62 14.16 -26.61 -12.82
CA ARG A 62 15.61 -26.57 -12.96
C ARG A 62 15.96 -27.54 -14.07
N THR A 63 15.66 -27.17 -15.30
CA THR A 63 16.15 -27.88 -16.46
C THR A 63 16.83 -26.90 -17.36
N ARG A 64 18.13 -27.18 -17.51
CA ARG A 64 18.97 -26.87 -18.65
C ARG A 64 19.82 -25.61 -18.52
N GLY A 65 20.88 -25.79 -17.75
CA GLY A 65 22.16 -25.11 -17.94
C GLY A 65 23.33 -26.09 -17.68
N ASP A 66 23.12 -27.37 -18.00
CA ASP A 66 24.18 -28.37 -18.09
C ASP A 66 24.21 -28.76 -19.57
N ALA A 67 24.96 -27.99 -20.36
CA ALA A 67 25.37 -28.29 -21.73
C ALA A 67 26.24 -27.14 -22.26
N ALA A 68 27.55 -27.23 -22.04
CA ALA A 68 28.65 -27.01 -22.99
C ALA A 68 29.96 -26.73 -22.25
#